data_AF-A0AAD3CNZ8-F1
#
_entry.id   AF-A0AAD3CNZ8-F1
#
_cell.length_a   1.000
_cell.length_b   1.000
_cell.length_c   1.000
_cell.angle_alpha   90.00
_cell.angle_beta   90.00
_cell.angle_gamma   90.00
#
_symmetry.space_group_name_H-M   'P 1'
#
loop_
_entity.id
_entity.type
_entity.pdbx_description
1 polymer ?
#
loop_
_entity_poly.entity_id
_entity_poly.type
_entity_poly.pdbx_seq_one_letter_code
_entity_poly.pdbx_strand_id
1 'polypeptide(L)'
;MSRPQIVSEQEEEKLLLTEQYSSLQEASQSLTKKLKVLSKKYNGLKKEVKDLNAEFETERADLLDTIRELDKESALKALMIENFIPPEFISRIESQATWDENKKAWTIPKLEYTGNNIVTKVPKFKRNSNEKHIKDSESDFHLDLHYPQKASRSMKSRSDKVDPALKGFAFRDTDQEYCPYLWAKKK
;
A
#
# COMPACT_ATOMS: atom_id res chain seq x y z
N MET A 1 15.41 -56.56 -67.20
CA MET A 1 15.72 -56.20 -65.78
C MET A 1 15.48 -54.69 -65.67
N SER A 2 14.62 -54.20 -64.76
CA SER A 2 14.65 -52.81 -64.20
C SER A 2 13.34 -52.32 -63.56
N ARG A 3 12.15 -52.86 -63.87
CA ARG A 3 10.88 -52.30 -63.35
C ARG A 3 10.62 -52.47 -61.84
N PRO A 4 11.03 -53.58 -61.19
CA PRO A 4 10.83 -53.75 -59.74
C PRO A 4 11.71 -52.82 -58.88
N GLN A 5 12.92 -52.52 -59.36
CA GLN A 5 13.91 -51.71 -58.62
C GLN A 5 13.52 -50.23 -58.60
N ILE A 6 13.00 -49.70 -59.72
CA ILE A 6 12.55 -48.30 -59.80
C ILE A 6 11.37 -48.05 -58.84
N VAL A 7 10.49 -49.04 -58.68
CA VAL A 7 9.34 -48.93 -57.75
C VAL A 7 9.83 -48.97 -56.30
N SER A 8 10.79 -49.84 -55.95
CA SER A 8 11.34 -49.87 -54.59
C SER A 8 12.11 -48.60 -54.24
N GLU A 9 12.92 -48.07 -55.16
CA GLU A 9 13.64 -46.80 -54.95
C GLU A 9 12.67 -45.63 -54.74
N GLN A 10 11.58 -45.56 -55.50
CA GLN A 10 10.55 -44.53 -55.30
C GLN A 10 9.79 -44.67 -53.97
N GLU A 11 9.60 -45.90 -53.49
CA GLU A 11 8.98 -46.16 -52.19
C GLU A 11 9.93 -45.79 -51.05
N GLU A 12 11.22 -46.09 -51.17
CA GLU A 12 12.27 -45.70 -50.23
C GLU A 12 12.42 -44.17 -50.16
N GLU A 13 12.45 -43.48 -51.30
CA GLU A 13 12.50 -42.01 -51.34
C GLU A 13 11.27 -41.35 -50.69
N LYS A 14 10.08 -41.90 -50.93
CA LYS A 14 8.85 -41.43 -50.28
C LYS A 14 8.90 -41.64 -48.77
N LEU A 15 9.38 -42.79 -48.31
CA LEU A 15 9.55 -43.08 -46.88
C LEU A 15 10.51 -42.07 -46.22
N LEU A 16 11.69 -41.87 -46.80
CA LEU A 16 12.68 -40.91 -46.30
C LEU A 16 12.11 -39.49 -46.23
N LEU A 17 11.36 -39.08 -47.25
CA LEU A 17 10.74 -37.76 -47.27
C LEU A 17 9.67 -37.64 -46.17
N THR A 18 8.84 -38.66 -45.95
CA THR A 18 7.85 -38.65 -44.87
C THR A 18 8.49 -38.62 -43.48
N GLU A 19 9.60 -39.32 -43.29
CA GLU A 19 10.37 -39.30 -42.04
C GLU A 19 10.98 -37.93 -41.78
N GLN A 20 11.59 -37.28 -42.80
CA GLN A 20 12.12 -35.93 -42.69
C GLN A 20 11.04 -34.90 -42.35
N TYR A 21 9.87 -34.98 -43.01
CA TYR A 21 8.74 -34.11 -42.68
C TYR A 21 8.22 -34.36 -41.26
N SER A 22 8.14 -35.62 -40.81
CA SER A 22 7.74 -35.94 -39.43
C SER A 22 8.71 -35.33 -38.41
N SER A 23 10.02 -35.47 -38.64
CA SER A 23 11.06 -34.91 -37.77
C SER A 23 10.97 -33.38 -37.68
N LEU A 24 10.79 -32.69 -38.81
CA LEU A 24 10.68 -31.23 -38.87
C LEU A 24 9.36 -30.74 -38.22
N GLN A 25 8.27 -31.47 -38.41
CA GLN A 25 6.98 -31.23 -37.76
C GLN A 25 7.10 -31.35 -36.24
N GLU A 26 7.74 -32.41 -35.74
CA GLU A 26 7.97 -32.63 -34.31
C GLU A 26 8.83 -31.52 -33.69
N ALA A 27 9.91 -31.11 -34.37
CA ALA A 27 10.75 -30.00 -33.94
C ALA A 27 9.95 -28.69 -33.83
N SER A 28 9.16 -28.35 -34.86
CA SER A 28 8.27 -27.18 -34.87
C SER A 28 7.23 -27.22 -33.76
N GLN A 29 6.61 -28.39 -33.52
CA GLN A 29 5.66 -28.58 -32.43
C GLN A 29 6.34 -28.43 -31.05
N SER A 30 7.55 -28.96 -30.89
CA SER A 30 8.31 -28.86 -29.63
C SER A 30 8.64 -27.40 -29.29
N LEU A 31 9.06 -26.61 -30.28
CA LEU A 31 9.34 -25.18 -30.12
C LEU A 31 8.06 -24.40 -29.83
N THR A 32 6.98 -24.70 -30.53
CA THR A 32 5.66 -24.08 -30.29
C THR A 32 5.17 -24.35 -28.87
N LYS A 33 5.36 -25.57 -28.34
CA LYS A 33 5.03 -25.91 -26.95
C LYS A 33 5.85 -25.09 -25.96
N LYS A 34 7.18 -24.99 -26.16
CA LYS A 34 8.06 -24.16 -25.31
C LYS A 34 7.65 -22.69 -25.33
N LEU A 35 7.36 -22.15 -26.51
CA LEU A 35 6.90 -20.78 -26.68
C LEU A 35 5.58 -20.53 -25.93
N LYS A 36 4.61 -21.45 -26.04
CA LYS A 36 3.33 -21.35 -25.31
C LYS A 36 3.55 -21.34 -23.80
N VAL A 37 4.46 -22.16 -23.27
CA VAL A 37 4.80 -22.17 -21.84
C VAL A 37 5.42 -20.83 -21.42
N LEU A 38 6.40 -20.34 -22.17
CA LEU A 38 7.05 -19.05 -21.87
C LEU A 38 6.06 -17.88 -21.96
N SER A 39 5.19 -17.87 -22.97
CA SER A 39 4.17 -16.85 -23.14
C SER A 39 3.18 -16.84 -21.96
N LYS A 40 2.75 -18.02 -21.49
CA LYS A 40 1.93 -18.12 -20.27
C LYS A 40 2.64 -17.57 -19.04
N LYS A 41 3.92 -17.92 -18.83
CA LYS A 41 4.73 -17.39 -17.72
C LYS A 41 4.87 -15.88 -17.81
N TYR A 42 5.22 -15.36 -18.97
CA TYR A 42 5.35 -13.92 -19.22
C TYR A 42 4.04 -13.18 -18.95
N ASN A 43 2.92 -13.68 -19.45
CA ASN A 43 1.61 -13.07 -19.21
C ASN A 43 1.21 -13.14 -17.73
N GLY A 44 1.58 -14.22 -17.02
CA GLY A 44 1.40 -14.35 -15.58
C GLY A 44 2.18 -13.27 -14.81
N LEU A 45 3.49 -13.18 -15.05
CA LEU A 45 4.36 -12.16 -14.44
C LEU A 45 3.91 -10.73 -14.79
N LYS A 46 3.50 -10.50 -16.04
CA LYS A 46 2.98 -9.20 -16.48
C LYS A 46 1.70 -8.81 -15.74
N LYS A 47 0.83 -9.79 -15.45
CA LYS A 47 -0.37 -9.57 -14.65
C LYS A 47 0.01 -9.27 -13.20
N GLU A 48 0.91 -10.07 -12.61
CA GLU A 48 1.40 -9.87 -11.25
C GLU A 48 1.99 -8.46 -11.05
N VAL A 49 2.82 -7.98 -11.98
CA VAL A 49 3.35 -6.60 -11.93
C VAL A 49 2.22 -5.56 -11.96
N LYS A 50 1.18 -5.78 -12.76
CA LYS A 50 0.03 -4.85 -12.82
C LYS A 50 -0.76 -4.86 -11.52
N ASP A 51 -1.01 -6.04 -10.97
CA ASP A 51 -1.76 -6.23 -9.74
C ASP A 51 -0.98 -5.56 -8.57
N LEU A 52 0.33 -5.81 -8.47
CA LEU A 52 1.22 -5.15 -7.49
C LEU A 52 1.23 -3.63 -7.62
N ASN A 53 1.33 -3.09 -8.84
CA ASN A 53 1.30 -1.64 -9.04
C ASN A 53 -0.05 -1.03 -8.62
N ALA A 54 -1.17 -1.72 -8.86
CA ALA A 54 -2.48 -1.24 -8.43
C ALA A 54 -2.64 -1.25 -6.90
N GLU A 55 -2.12 -2.28 -6.24
CA GLU A 55 -2.04 -2.34 -4.78
C GLU A 55 -1.17 -1.22 -4.22
N PHE A 56 0.02 -1.01 -4.80
CA PHE A 56 0.93 0.05 -4.41
C PHE A 56 0.32 1.45 -4.53
N GLU A 57 -0.37 1.75 -5.63
CA GLU A 57 -1.05 3.05 -5.79
C GLU A 57 -2.18 3.25 -4.78
N THR A 58 -2.88 2.17 -4.42
CA THR A 58 -3.93 2.22 -3.38
C THR A 58 -3.33 2.50 -2.01
N GLU A 59 -2.29 1.75 -1.63
CA GLU A 59 -1.58 1.95 -0.36
C GLU A 59 -0.97 3.35 -0.28
N ARG A 60 -0.36 3.82 -1.37
CA ARG A 60 0.17 5.19 -1.46
C ARG A 60 -0.93 6.23 -1.26
N ALA A 61 -2.11 6.03 -1.85
CA ALA A 61 -3.24 6.94 -1.65
C ALA A 61 -3.70 6.97 -0.19
N ASP A 62 -3.81 5.80 0.46
CA ASP A 62 -4.18 5.69 1.86
C ASP A 62 -3.15 6.36 2.79
N LEU A 63 -1.85 6.17 2.54
CA LEU A 63 -0.78 6.85 3.28
C LEU A 63 -0.84 8.36 3.12
N LEU A 64 -1.06 8.85 1.90
CA LEU A 64 -1.22 10.29 1.64
C LEU A 64 -2.44 10.88 2.34
N ASP A 65 -3.54 10.14 2.40
CA ASP A 65 -4.74 10.59 3.11
C ASP A 65 -4.50 10.72 4.60
N THR A 66 -3.76 9.79 5.22
CA THR A 66 -3.44 9.94 6.63
C THR A 66 -2.42 11.04 6.90
N ILE A 67 -1.45 11.28 6.01
CA ILE A 67 -0.58 12.46 6.14
C ILE A 67 -1.42 13.73 6.17
N ARG A 68 -2.38 13.87 5.25
CA ARG A 68 -3.30 15.02 5.21
C ARG A 68 -4.16 15.14 6.47
N GLU A 69 -4.55 14.03 7.07
CA GLU A 69 -5.31 14.02 8.32
C GLU A 69 -4.45 14.47 9.51
N LEU A 70 -3.23 13.93 9.64
CA LEU A 70 -2.25 14.34 10.64
C LEU A 70 -1.86 15.82 10.50
N ASP A 71 -1.69 16.31 9.28
CA ASP A 71 -1.39 17.73 9.02
C ASP A 71 -2.53 18.63 9.52
N LYS A 72 -3.79 18.24 9.30
CA LYS A 72 -4.95 18.98 9.82
C LYS A 72 -4.99 18.98 11.33
N GLU A 73 -4.74 17.84 11.97
CA GLU A 73 -4.69 17.74 13.43
C GLU A 73 -3.56 18.58 14.02
N SER A 74 -2.38 18.56 13.39
CA SER A 74 -1.22 19.35 13.79
C SER A 74 -1.53 20.85 13.69
N ALA A 75 -2.09 21.29 12.55
CA ALA A 75 -2.50 22.67 12.35
C ALA A 75 -3.56 23.11 13.36
N LEU A 76 -4.54 22.26 13.68
CA LEU A 76 -5.55 22.54 14.69
C LEU A 76 -4.92 22.73 16.08
N LYS A 77 -4.01 21.84 16.49
CA LYS A 77 -3.30 21.93 17.77
C LYS A 77 -2.46 23.20 17.84
N ALA A 78 -1.75 23.57 16.77
CA ALA A 78 -1.01 24.82 16.68
C ALA A 78 -1.92 26.04 16.83
N LEU A 79 -3.04 26.08 16.11
CA LEU A 79 -4.03 27.17 16.20
C LEU A 79 -4.62 27.28 17.61
N MET A 80 -4.93 26.15 18.27
CA MET A 80 -5.38 26.17 19.67
C MET A 80 -4.33 26.78 20.59
N ILE A 81 -3.06 26.43 20.43
CA ILE A 81 -1.97 26.99 21.23
C ILE A 81 -1.89 28.51 20.99
N GLU A 82 -1.87 28.95 19.73
CA GLU A 82 -1.74 30.36 19.34
C GLU A 82 -2.89 31.25 19.87
N ASN A 83 -4.12 30.74 19.87
CA ASN A 83 -5.29 31.53 20.26
C ASN A 83 -5.52 31.54 21.77
N PHE A 84 -5.11 30.49 22.50
CA PHE A 84 -5.47 30.32 23.92
C PHE A 84 -4.29 30.42 24.88
N ILE A 85 -3.04 30.33 24.41
CA ILE A 85 -1.84 30.33 25.28
C ILE A 85 -0.95 31.54 24.94
N PRO A 86 -0.75 32.48 25.87
CA PRO A 86 0.20 33.57 25.68
C PRO A 86 1.64 33.07 25.44
N PRO A 87 2.43 33.77 24.61
CA PRO A 87 3.75 33.30 24.17
C PRO A 87 4.75 33.09 25.32
N GLU A 88 4.66 33.91 26.37
CA GLU A 88 5.50 33.80 27.58
C GLU A 88 5.37 32.43 28.27
N PHE A 89 4.17 31.85 28.26
CA PHE A 89 3.95 30.52 28.85
C PHE A 89 4.47 29.40 27.97
N ILE A 90 4.40 29.56 26.64
CA ILE A 90 4.93 28.59 25.67
C ILE A 90 6.44 28.46 25.88
N SER A 91 7.18 29.57 25.89
CA SER A 91 8.64 29.56 26.09
C SER A 91 9.02 28.94 27.43
N ARG A 92 8.23 29.17 28.48
CA ARG A 92 8.46 28.55 29.79
C ARG A 92 8.24 27.04 29.76
N ILE A 93 7.19 26.56 29.11
CA ILE A 93 6.89 25.12 28.97
C ILE A 93 7.98 24.43 28.15
N GLU A 94 8.37 25.01 27.01
CA GLU A 94 9.41 24.47 26.13
C GLU A 94 10.76 24.33 26.86
N SER A 95 11.13 25.33 27.67
CA SER A 95 12.38 25.28 28.45
C SER A 95 12.44 24.14 29.50
N GLN A 96 11.27 23.66 29.92
CA GLN A 96 11.15 22.64 30.97
C GLN A 96 10.80 21.25 30.41
N ALA A 97 10.37 21.17 29.15
CA ALA A 97 9.98 19.92 28.53
C ALA A 97 11.20 19.04 28.25
N THR A 98 11.14 17.78 28.68
CA THR A 98 12.19 16.79 28.49
C THR A 98 11.67 15.59 27.71
N TRP A 99 12.40 15.19 26.66
CA TRP A 99 12.06 14.01 25.89
C TRP A 99 12.45 12.73 26.64
N ASP A 100 11.50 11.82 26.83
CA ASP A 100 11.73 10.50 27.41
C ASP A 100 11.80 9.45 26.28
N GLU A 101 13.00 8.96 26.00
CA GLU A 101 13.26 7.99 24.93
C GLU A 101 12.58 6.65 25.16
N ASN A 102 12.39 6.24 26.42
CA ASN A 102 11.77 4.94 26.74
C ASN A 102 10.26 4.97 26.46
N LYS A 103 9.62 6.10 26.75
CA LYS A 103 8.19 6.30 26.53
C LYS A 103 7.86 6.89 25.16
N LYS A 104 8.89 7.36 24.43
CA LYS A 104 8.76 8.11 23.17
C LYS A 104 7.78 9.28 23.31
N ALA A 105 7.87 10.00 24.42
CA ALA A 105 6.93 11.06 24.78
C ALA A 105 7.64 12.24 25.46
N TRP A 106 7.07 13.43 25.30
CA TRP A 106 7.48 14.61 26.06
C TRP A 106 6.98 14.52 27.50
N THR A 107 7.86 14.81 28.45
CA THR A 107 7.55 14.87 29.88
C THR A 107 7.74 16.30 30.37
N ILE A 108 6.75 16.82 31.10
CA ILE A 108 6.80 18.16 31.70
C ILE A 108 6.88 17.98 33.22
N PRO A 109 7.89 18.56 33.90
CA PRO A 109 8.01 18.49 35.34
C PRO A 109 6.79 19.08 36.05
N LYS A 110 6.40 18.51 37.19
CA LYS A 110 5.33 19.04 38.07
C LYS A 110 3.94 19.14 37.42
N LEU A 111 3.71 18.37 36.34
CA LEU A 111 2.42 18.33 35.64
C LEU A 111 1.25 17.97 36.58
N GLU A 112 1.52 17.19 37.63
CA GLU A 112 0.56 16.78 38.66
C GLU A 112 -0.10 17.95 39.41
N TYR A 113 0.56 19.10 39.47
CA TYR A 113 0.06 20.29 40.17
C TYR A 113 -0.68 21.27 39.24
N THR A 114 -0.87 20.92 37.96
CA THR A 114 -1.55 21.77 36.98
C THR A 114 -3.07 21.63 37.05
N GLY A 115 -3.79 22.66 36.59
CA GLY A 115 -5.25 22.78 36.67
C GLY A 115 -6.04 21.58 36.12
N ASN A 116 -5.52 20.90 35.10
CA ASN A 116 -6.19 19.76 34.49
C ASN A 116 -6.11 18.49 35.36
N ASN A 117 -5.07 18.35 36.18
CA ASN A 117 -4.86 17.18 37.03
C ASN A 117 -5.55 17.30 38.41
N ILE A 118 -5.97 18.50 38.82
CA ILE A 118 -6.62 18.75 40.12
C ILE A 118 -8.15 18.57 40.11
N VAL A 119 -8.80 18.48 38.94
CA VAL A 119 -10.28 18.40 38.81
C VAL A 119 -10.83 16.97 38.96
N THR A 120 -9.99 15.95 39.12
CA THR A 120 -10.44 14.54 39.24
C THR A 120 -11.11 14.17 40.57
N LYS A 121 -11.45 15.15 41.44
CA LYS A 121 -12.21 14.92 42.68
C LYS A 121 -13.54 15.69 42.73
N VAL A 122 -14.26 15.81 41.62
CA VAL A 122 -15.67 16.26 41.69
C VAL A 122 -16.47 15.17 42.42
N PRO A 123 -17.16 15.46 43.55
CA PRO A 123 -17.91 14.44 44.27
C PRO A 123 -19.04 13.92 43.37
N LYS A 124 -19.03 12.62 43.09
CA LYS A 124 -20.10 11.95 42.34
C LYS A 124 -21.41 12.15 43.11
N PHE A 125 -22.31 12.99 42.60
CA PHE A 125 -23.66 13.13 43.12
C PHE A 125 -24.34 11.75 43.05
N LYS A 126 -24.59 11.11 44.20
CA LYS A 126 -25.27 9.81 44.26
C LYS A 126 -26.71 10.00 43.80
N ARG A 127 -26.98 9.70 42.53
CA ARG A 127 -28.35 9.44 42.07
C ARG A 127 -28.80 8.08 42.60
N ASN A 128 -30.03 8.09 43.10
CA ASN A 128 -30.66 7.07 43.91
C ASN A 128 -30.75 5.76 43.13
N SER A 129 -30.49 4.66 43.83
CA SER A 129 -30.43 3.28 43.33
C SER A 129 -31.69 2.84 42.60
N ASN A 130 -31.57 2.57 41.30
CA ASN A 130 -32.26 1.51 40.56
C ASN A 130 -31.68 1.42 39.13
N GLU A 131 -30.41 1.06 38.99
CA GLU A 131 -29.89 0.67 37.69
C GLU A 131 -28.72 -0.31 37.82
N LYS A 132 -28.75 -1.32 36.95
CA LYS A 132 -27.95 -2.54 37.02
C LYS A 132 -26.47 -2.21 36.80
N HIS A 133 -25.63 -2.90 37.57
CA HIS A 133 -24.17 -2.88 37.50
C HIS A 133 -23.65 -3.03 36.06
N ILE A 134 -23.04 -1.97 35.53
CA ILE A 134 -22.02 -2.07 34.48
C ILE A 134 -20.71 -1.69 35.16
N LYS A 135 -19.72 -2.58 35.09
CA LYS A 135 -18.39 -2.36 35.66
C LYS A 135 -17.61 -1.47 34.71
N ASP A 136 -17.53 -0.18 35.01
CA ASP A 136 -16.64 0.72 34.30
C ASP A 136 -15.24 0.60 34.91
N SER A 137 -14.35 -0.02 34.14
CA SER A 137 -12.91 -0.03 34.35
C SER A 137 -12.37 1.40 34.44
N GLU A 138 -11.35 1.58 35.27
CA GLU A 138 -10.55 2.79 35.42
C GLU A 138 -10.35 3.52 34.09
N SER A 139 -10.79 4.78 34.06
CA SER A 139 -10.48 5.72 32.99
C SER A 139 -9.02 6.13 33.10
N ASP A 140 -8.13 5.27 32.58
CA ASP A 140 -6.80 5.66 32.18
C ASP A 140 -6.94 6.62 30.99
N PHE A 141 -6.59 7.89 31.18
CA PHE A 141 -6.37 8.83 30.09
C PHE A 141 -5.04 8.47 29.42
N HIS A 142 -4.97 7.29 28.81
CA HIS A 142 -3.95 6.99 27.83
C HIS A 142 -4.32 7.80 26.58
N LEU A 143 -3.51 8.80 26.22
CA LEU A 143 -3.59 9.41 24.90
C LEU A 143 -3.13 8.34 23.91
N ASP A 144 -4.04 7.47 23.52
CA ASP A 144 -3.81 6.42 22.54
C ASP A 144 -3.39 7.08 21.22
N LEU A 145 -2.08 7.11 20.97
CA LEU A 145 -1.47 7.27 19.65
C LEU A 145 -1.72 6.00 18.81
N HIS A 146 -2.90 5.38 18.94
CA HIS A 146 -3.29 4.28 18.08
C HIS A 146 -3.78 4.87 16.76
N TYR A 147 -2.85 4.96 15.82
CA TYR A 147 -3.16 5.18 14.43
C TYR A 147 -4.26 4.17 14.03
N PRO A 148 -5.44 4.61 13.58
CA PRO A 148 -6.47 3.68 13.18
C PRO A 148 -5.96 2.90 11.98
N GLN A 149 -5.53 1.66 12.22
CA GLN A 149 -5.35 0.68 11.17
C GLN A 149 -6.76 0.42 10.64
N LYS A 150 -7.18 1.22 9.65
CA LYS A 150 -8.47 1.07 8.98
C LYS A 150 -8.56 -0.41 8.57
N ALA A 151 -9.60 -1.09 9.05
CA ALA A 151 -9.86 -2.46 8.65
C ALA A 151 -9.81 -2.52 7.12
N SER A 152 -9.06 -3.48 6.59
CA SER A 152 -8.97 -3.70 5.15
C SER A 152 -10.39 -3.74 4.59
N ARG A 153 -10.74 -2.76 3.77
CA ARG A 153 -12.02 -2.78 3.06
C ARG A 153 -12.00 -4.06 2.24
N SER A 154 -12.87 -5.01 2.60
CA SER A 154 -13.09 -6.24 1.85
C SER A 154 -13.19 -5.89 0.38
N MET A 155 -12.20 -6.34 -0.40
CA MET A 155 -12.20 -6.20 -1.85
C MET A 155 -13.42 -6.96 -2.36
N LYS A 156 -14.51 -6.24 -2.66
CA LYS A 156 -15.50 -6.76 -3.60
C LYS A 156 -14.79 -6.77 -4.95
N SER A 157 -14.47 -7.95 -5.45
CA SER A 157 -14.11 -8.15 -6.85
C SER A 157 -15.25 -7.60 -7.72
N ARG A 158 -15.08 -6.38 -8.23
CA ARG A 158 -15.94 -5.88 -9.29
C ARG A 158 -15.52 -6.63 -10.55
N SER A 159 -16.28 -7.68 -10.86
CA SER A 159 -16.18 -8.36 -12.14
C SER A 159 -16.28 -7.36 -13.28
N ASP A 160 -15.25 -7.41 -14.11
CA ASP A 160 -15.10 -6.90 -15.47
C ASP A 160 -16.35 -6.24 -16.08
N LYS A 161 -16.32 -4.91 -16.17
CA LYS A 161 -16.87 -4.18 -17.32
C LYS A 161 -15.88 -3.06 -17.67
N VAL A 162 -14.95 -3.37 -18.56
CA VAL A 162 -14.15 -2.35 -19.24
C VAL A 162 -15.04 -1.81 -20.37
N ASP A 163 -15.40 -0.54 -20.27
CA ASP A 163 -16.15 0.16 -21.32
C ASP A 163 -15.39 0.11 -22.65
N PRO A 164 -16.02 -0.32 -23.76
CA PRO A 164 -15.35 -0.51 -25.05
C PRO A 164 -14.88 0.79 -25.73
N ALA A 165 -15.11 1.96 -25.12
CA ALA A 165 -14.84 3.28 -25.71
C ALA A 165 -13.43 3.83 -25.41
N LEU A 166 -12.60 3.18 -24.59
CA LEU A 166 -11.25 3.68 -24.23
C LEU A 166 -10.10 3.02 -25.01
N LYS A 167 -10.36 2.55 -26.23
CA LYS A 167 -9.31 2.26 -27.22
C LYS A 167 -8.84 3.58 -27.84
N GLY A 168 -7.90 4.28 -27.22
CA GLY A 168 -7.36 5.49 -27.86
C GLY A 168 -6.31 6.31 -27.16
N PHE A 169 -6.02 6.11 -25.87
CA PHE A 169 -4.93 6.85 -25.23
C PHE A 169 -3.64 6.03 -25.21
N ALA A 170 -2.80 6.29 -26.21
CA ALA A 170 -1.41 5.90 -26.18
C ALA A 170 -0.74 6.53 -24.95
N PHE A 171 -0.17 5.66 -24.11
CA PHE A 171 0.75 6.02 -23.05
C PHE A 171 1.94 6.76 -23.68
N ARG A 172 1.98 8.08 -23.52
CA ARG A 172 3.17 8.88 -23.83
C ARG A 172 4.14 8.67 -22.67
N ASP A 173 5.21 7.92 -22.92
CA ASP A 173 6.40 7.93 -22.10
C ASP A 173 6.90 9.38 -22.00
N THR A 174 6.77 9.98 -20.83
CA THR A 174 7.58 11.11 -20.39
C THR A 174 8.30 10.67 -19.14
N ASP A 175 9.35 9.88 -19.34
CA ASP A 175 10.45 9.76 -18.41
C ASP A 175 11.14 11.12 -18.33
N GLN A 176 10.76 11.90 -17.34
CA GLN A 176 11.54 13.05 -16.89
C GLN A 176 11.66 12.97 -15.38
N GLU A 177 12.69 12.23 -14.97
CA GLU A 177 13.45 12.30 -13.72
C GLU A 177 12.84 13.21 -12.64
N TYR A 178 12.05 12.62 -11.74
CA TYR A 178 11.79 13.21 -10.44
C TYR A 178 12.88 12.74 -9.48
N CYS A 179 14.02 13.42 -9.49
CA CYS A 179 15.09 13.22 -8.51
C CYS A 179 14.83 14.15 -7.30
N PRO A 180 14.56 13.62 -6.09
CA PRO A 180 14.04 14.42 -4.96
C PRO A 180 15.11 15.20 -4.17
N TYR A 181 16.34 15.35 -4.67
CA TYR A 181 17.44 16.01 -3.94
C TYR A 181 18.12 17.13 -4.75
N LEU A 182 17.41 18.21 -5.05
CA LEU A 182 17.99 19.44 -5.62
C LEU A 182 17.43 20.72 -4.96
N TRP A 183 17.48 20.81 -3.62
CA TRP A 183 17.32 22.10 -2.93
C TRP A 183 18.62 22.66 -2.35
N ALA A 184 19.75 21.95 -2.45
CA ALA A 184 21.04 22.43 -1.98
C ALA A 184 21.89 22.98 -3.13
N LYS A 185 21.70 24.28 -3.43
CA LYS A 185 22.72 25.28 -3.84
C LYS A 185 22.05 26.43 -4.61
N LYS A 186 21.70 27.49 -3.89
CA LYS A 186 21.74 28.87 -4.37
C LYS A 186 21.62 29.83 -3.18
N LYS A 187 22.78 30.21 -2.63
CA LYS A 187 23.20 31.58 -2.32
C LYS A 187 24.67 31.56 -1.94
#